data_AF-A0A0T9RM43-F1
#
_entry.id   AF-A0A0T9RM43-F1
#
_cell.length_a   1.000
_cell.length_b   1.000
_cell.length_c   1.000
_cell.angle_alpha   90.00
_cell.angle_beta   90.00
_cell.angle_gamma   90.00
#
_symmetry.space_group_name_H-M   'P 1'
#
loop_
_entity.id
_entity.type
_entity.pdbx_description
1 polymer ?
#
loop_
_entity_poly.entity_id
_entity_poly.type
_entity_poly.pdbx_seq_one_letter_code
_entity_poly.pdbx_strand_id
1 'polypeptide(L)' 'MYLLCDVNSMYAACEQLFRPDLKGKPVICLSNNDGAIVATNKEAKKLGIKRGVPYFQMKSLI' A
#
# COMPACT_ATOMS: atom_id res chain seq x y z
N MET A 1 19.29 26.64 2.87
CA MET A 1 19.43 25.37 2.13
C MET A 1 18.38 24.41 2.67
N TYR A 2 17.64 23.70 1.80
CA TYR A 2 16.57 22.78 2.20
C TYR A 2 16.73 21.42 1.50
N LEU A 3 16.26 20.35 2.15
CA LEU A 3 16.25 18.99 1.62
C LEU A 3 14.87 18.35 1.84
N LEU A 4 14.38 17.62 0.84
CA LEU A 4 13.16 16.83 0.90
C LEU A 4 13.52 15.34 1.01
N CYS A 5 12.95 14.67 2.00
CA CYS A 5 13.06 13.22 2.15
C CYS A 5 11.64 12.61 2.08
N ASP A 6 11.41 11.73 1.12
CA ASP A 6 10.14 11.02 0.94
C ASP A 6 10.40 9.51 0.84
N VAL A 7 9.55 8.71 1.48
CA VAL A 7 9.69 7.27 1.53
C VAL A 7 8.71 6.62 0.56
N ASN A 8 9.25 5.81 -0.35
CA ASN A 8 8.46 5.05 -1.31
C ASN A 8 7.45 4.13 -0.61
N SER A 9 6.15 4.40 -0.81
CA SER A 9 5.07 3.55 -0.29
C SER A 9 5.18 3.29 1.22
N MET A 10 5.50 4.33 2.00
CA MET A 10 5.88 4.27 3.43
C MET A 10 5.20 3.18 4.26
N TYR A 11 3.86 3.17 4.40
CA TYR A 11 3.19 2.14 5.23
C TYR A 11 3.39 0.71 4.70
N ALA A 12 3.27 0.50 3.39
CA ALA A 12 3.48 -0.82 2.81
C ALA A 12 4.95 -1.27 2.92
N ALA A 13 5.90 -0.33 2.87
CA ALA A 13 7.32 -0.62 3.07
C ALA A 13 7.64 -1.00 4.53
N CYS A 14 7.03 -0.32 5.51
CA CYS A 14 7.13 -0.69 6.92
C CYS A 14 6.59 -2.10 7.16
N GLU A 15 5.41 -2.42 6.63
CA GLU A 15 4.87 -3.79 6.73
C GLU A 15 5.84 -4.82 6.14
N GLN A 16 6.39 -4.59 4.94
CA GLN A 16 7.35 -5.50 4.32
C GLN A 16 8.68 -5.63 5.08
N LEU A 17 9.09 -4.60 5.82
CA LEU A 17 10.28 -4.64 6.66
C LEU A 17 10.07 -5.58 7.86
N PHE A 18 8.91 -5.48 8.53
CA PHE A 18 8.60 -6.28 9.72
C PHE A 18 7.97 -7.64 9.41
N ARG A 19 7.47 -7.83 8.18
CA ARG A 19 6.91 -9.08 7.65
C ARG A 19 7.69 -9.53 6.42
N PRO A 20 8.84 -10.21 6.60
CA PRO A 20 9.66 -10.71 5.50
C PRO A 20 8.91 -11.63 4.53
N ASP A 21 7.84 -12.29 4.99
CA ASP A 21 6.96 -13.12 4.18
C ASP A 21 6.13 -12.33 3.14
N LEU A 22 6.05 -11.01 3.27
CA LEU A 22 5.43 -10.09 2.30
C LEU A 22 6.42 -9.61 1.21
N LYS A 23 7.69 -10.04 1.26
CA LYS A 23 8.69 -9.65 0.26
C LYS A 23 8.26 -10.11 -1.13
N GLY A 24 8.28 -9.18 -2.09
CA GLY A 24 7.89 -9.44 -3.48
C GLY A 24 6.38 -9.63 -3.70
N LYS A 25 5.55 -9.56 -2.66
CA LYS A 25 4.09 -9.68 -2.78
C LYS A 25 3.43 -8.31 -2.98
N PRO A 26 2.25 -8.25 -3.62
CA PRO A 26 1.38 -7.08 -3.57
C PRO A 26 0.98 -6.78 -2.12
N VAL A 27 1.23 -5.55 -1.67
CA VAL A 27 0.87 -5.11 -0.31
C VAL A 27 0.09 -3.80 -0.40
N ILE A 28 -1.03 -3.77 0.31
CA ILE A 28 -1.86 -2.59 0.52
C ILE A 28 -2.06 -2.37 2.01
N CYS A 29 -2.21 -1.12 2.42
CA CYS A 29 -2.62 -0.76 3.77
C CYS A 29 -3.97 -0.06 3.70
N LEU A 30 -4.89 -0.42 4.58
CA LEU A 30 -6.22 0.19 4.68
C LEU A 30 -6.25 1.24 5.79
N SER A 31 -7.16 2.20 5.66
CA SER A 31 -7.49 3.12 6.75
C SER A 31 -8.26 2.39 7.87
N ASN A 32 -8.48 3.08 8.99
CA ASN A 32 -9.38 2.62 10.05
C ASN A 32 -10.70 2.07 9.49
N ASN A 33 -11.19 0.98 10.08
CA ASN A 33 -12.40 0.26 9.69
C ASN A 33 -12.41 -0.23 8.23
N ASP A 34 -11.25 -0.52 7.65
CA ASP A 34 -11.11 -1.00 6.27
C ASP A 34 -11.79 -0.09 5.23
N GLY A 35 -11.80 1.22 5.50
CA GLY A 35 -12.54 2.19 4.68
C GLY A 35 -11.94 2.37 3.29
N ALA A 36 -10.69 2.80 3.22
CA ALA A 36 -10.01 3.14 1.97
C ALA A 36 -8.57 2.63 1.93
N ILE A 37 -8.05 2.43 0.71
CA ILE A 37 -6.66 2.03 0.48
C ILE A 37 -5.76 3.24 0.66
N VAL A 38 -4.96 3.27 1.72
CA VAL A 38 -4.09 4.41 2.07
C VAL A 38 -2.64 4.24 1.61
N ALA A 39 -2.17 3.02 1.38
CA ALA A 39 -0.85 2.78 0.79
C ALA A 39 -0.90 1.57 -0.14
N THR A 40 -0.09 1.62 -1.20
CA THR A 40 0.11 0.52 -2.14
C THR A 40 1.59 0.42 -2.48
N ASN A 41 2.17 -0.78 -2.45
CA ASN A 41 3.54 -0.99 -2.91
C ASN A 41 3.61 -1.09 -4.45
N LYS A 42 4.82 -1.21 -5.00
CA LYS A 42 5.04 -1.29 -6.44
C LYS A 42 4.29 -2.46 -7.09
N GLU A 43 4.25 -3.61 -6.43
CA GLU A 43 3.59 -4.80 -6.97
C GLU A 43 2.06 -4.67 -6.96
N ALA A 44 1.46 -4.09 -5.92
CA ALA A 44 0.04 -3.77 -5.88
C ALA A 44 -0.37 -2.74 -6.95
N LYS A 45 0.48 -1.74 -7.21
CA LYS A 45 0.23 -0.75 -8.28
C LYS A 45 0.20 -1.39 -9.67
N LYS A 46 1.04 -2.40 -9.93
CA LYS A 46 1.04 -3.14 -11.21
C LYS A 46 -0.25 -3.91 -11.45
N LEU A 47 -0.93 -4.33 -10.38
CA LEU A 47 -2.25 -4.97 -10.45
C LEU A 47 -3.41 -3.98 -10.67
N GLY A 48 -3.11 -2.69 -10.87
CA GLY A 48 -4.11 -1.66 -11.08
C GLY A 48 -4.76 -1.14 -9.79
N ILE A 49 -4.28 -1.55 -8.62
CA ILE A 49 -4.81 -1.08 -7.33
C ILE A 49 -4.37 0.37 -7.10
N LYS A 50 -5.35 1.27 -7.04
CA LYS A 50 -5.14 2.70 -6.82
C LYS A 50 -5.24 3.06 -5.34
N ARG A 51 -4.43 4.02 -4.89
CA ARG A 51 -4.57 4.62 -3.55
C ARG A 51 -5.76 5.57 -3.53
N GLY A 52 -6.46 5.65 -2.39
CA GLY A 52 -7.58 6.57 -2.16
C GLY A 52 -8.94 6.01 -2.57
N VAL A 53 -8.99 4.81 -3.18
CA VAL A 53 -10.26 4.14 -3.47
C VAL A 53 -10.80 3.44 -2.21
N PRO A 54 -12.13 3.44 -2.01
CA PRO A 54 -12.74 2.64 -0.96
C PRO A 54 -12.44 1.15 -1.14
N TYR A 55 -12.13 0.44 -0.06
CA TYR A 55 -11.74 -0.98 -0.11
C TYR A 55 -12.87 -1.85 -0.68
N PHE A 56 -14.13 -1.56 -0.34
CA PHE A 56 -15.28 -2.33 -0.81
C PHE A 56 -15.43 -2.37 -2.34
N GLN A 57 -14.94 -1.34 -3.05
CA GLN A 57 -14.98 -1.29 -4.52
C GLN A 57 -13.92 -2.20 -5.16
N MET A 58 -12.89 -2.58 -4.39
CA MET A 58 -11.77 -3.40 -4.84
C MET A 58 -11.86 -4.84 -4.32
N LYS A 59 -12.91 -5.19 -3.56
CA LYS A 59 -13.11 -6.54 -3.00
C LYS A 59 -13.20 -7.66 -4.04
N SER A 60 -13.57 -7.36 -5.28
CA SER A 60 -13.60 -8.36 -6.35
C SER A 60 -12.22 -8.65 -6.95
N LEU A 61 -11.25 -7.76 -6.72
CA LEU A 61 -9.88 -7.87 -7.22
C LEU A 61 -8.89 -8.40 -6.16
N ILE A 62 -9.20 -8.22 -4.87
CA ILE A 62 -8.33 -8.51 -3.72
C ILE A 62 -8.77 -9.80 -3.03
#